data_AF-A0A7X3PIK8-F1
#
_entry.id   AF-A0A7X3PIK8-F1
#
_cell.length_a   1.000
_cell.length_b   1.000
_cell.length_c   1.000
_cell.angle_alpha   90.00
_cell.angle_beta   90.00
_cell.angle_gamma   90.00
#
_symmetry.space_group_name_H-M   'P 1'
#
loop_
_entity.id
_entity.type
_entity.pdbx_description
1 polymer ?
#
loop_
_entity_poly.entity_id
_entity_poly.type
_entity_poly.pdbx_seq_one_letter_code
_entity_poly.pdbx_strand_id
1 'polypeptide(L)'
;MERFLEWLGSTPWSVALLESTLAWPLIESSHVLAVALFFGTVMMNDLRLLGWTMRRVPVSEVTGRLLPWTRIGFTIMVVTGLLIFYSNPVRYYHNIFFRLKVILFVVAGLNAFLFHRGIHRRVMEWERLPVLPGRARAAGAISLAAWALIIVAGRLIAYNWFDCDIPGQPGWVNWAAGCPVAGD
;
A
#
# COMPACT_ATOMS: atom_id res chain seq x y z
N MET A 1 11.41 3.37 -20.50
CA MET A 1 10.28 2.95 -19.64
C MET A 1 8.97 3.52 -20.16
N GLU A 2 8.90 4.82 -20.43
CA GLU A 2 7.70 5.50 -20.95
C GLU A 2 7.08 4.83 -22.18
N ARG A 3 7.85 4.56 -23.24
CA ARG A 3 7.37 3.83 -24.43
C ARG A 3 6.64 2.50 -24.12
N PHE A 4 7.08 1.79 -23.09
CA PHE A 4 6.42 0.56 -22.66
C PHE A 4 5.10 0.85 -21.94
N LEU A 5 5.06 1.88 -21.09
CA LEU A 5 3.84 2.31 -20.41
C LEU A 5 2.81 2.88 -21.39
N GLU A 6 3.25 3.64 -22.39
CA GLU A 6 2.41 4.13 -23.48
C GLU A 6 1.82 2.97 -24.28
N TRP A 7 2.64 2.00 -24.68
CA TRP A 7 2.17 0.78 -25.35
C TRP A 7 1.14 0.04 -24.48
N LEU A 8 1.44 -0.15 -23.19
CA LEU A 8 0.55 -0.82 -22.25
C LEU A 8 -0.80 -0.08 -22.13
N GLY A 9 -0.76 1.25 -22.03
CA GLY A 9 -1.93 2.12 -21.95
C GLY A 9 -2.76 2.15 -23.22
N SER A 10 -2.13 2.02 -24.39
CA SER A 10 -2.80 2.01 -25.70
C SER A 10 -3.49 0.69 -26.05
N THR A 11 -3.34 -0.35 -25.22
CA THR A 11 -3.99 -1.63 -25.48
C THR A 11 -5.53 -1.50 -25.39
N PRO A 12 -6.29 -2.21 -26.24
CA PRO A 12 -7.76 -2.09 -26.26
C PRO A 12 -8.43 -2.36 -24.91
N TRP A 13 -7.86 -3.28 -24.13
CA TRP A 13 -8.35 -3.61 -22.79
C TRP A 13 -8.10 -2.50 -21.76
N SER A 14 -6.95 -1.83 -21.83
CA SER A 14 -6.63 -0.68 -20.98
C SER A 14 -7.60 0.48 -21.26
N VAL A 15 -7.79 0.81 -22.54
CA VAL A 15 -8.70 1.89 -22.98
C VAL A 15 -10.14 1.54 -22.60
N ALA A 16 -10.61 0.32 -22.87
CA ALA A 16 -11.95 -0.12 -22.51
C ALA A 16 -12.19 -0.09 -20.99
N LEU A 17 -11.17 -0.39 -20.19
CA LEU A 17 -11.24 -0.31 -18.73
C LEU A 17 -11.36 1.14 -18.26
N LEU A 18 -10.55 2.04 -18.82
CA LEU A 18 -10.55 3.46 -18.48
C LEU A 18 -11.85 4.16 -18.86
N GLU A 19 -12.41 3.85 -20.03
CA GLU A 19 -13.64 4.45 -20.55
C GLU A 19 -14.91 3.83 -19.93
N SER A 20 -14.79 2.70 -19.24
CA SER A 20 -15.94 2.02 -18.65
C SER A 20 -16.51 2.79 -17.45
N THR A 21 -17.77 3.19 -17.57
CA THR A 21 -18.53 3.87 -16.51
C THR A 21 -18.88 2.99 -15.32
N LEU A 22 -18.81 1.65 -15.46
CA LEU A 22 -19.13 0.69 -14.40
C LEU A 22 -17.92 -0.12 -13.94
N ALA A 23 -17.09 -0.61 -14.86
CA ALA A 23 -15.98 -1.48 -14.48
C ALA A 23 -14.94 -0.73 -13.65
N TRP A 24 -14.63 0.52 -14.02
CA TRP A 24 -13.64 1.32 -13.31
C TRP A 24 -14.08 1.63 -11.87
N PRO A 25 -15.28 2.19 -11.60
CA PRO A 25 -15.73 2.42 -10.23
C PRO A 25 -15.87 1.14 -9.38
N LEU A 26 -16.26 0.01 -9.98
CA LEU A 26 -16.35 -1.26 -9.28
C LEU A 26 -14.97 -1.80 -8.87
N ILE A 27 -13.97 -1.68 -9.74
CA ILE A 27 -12.59 -2.07 -9.44
C ILE A 27 -12.01 -1.15 -8.36
N GLU A 28 -12.22 0.17 -8.47
CA GLU A 28 -11.76 1.11 -7.45
C GLU A 28 -12.44 0.85 -6.10
N SER A 29 -13.76 0.66 -6.09
CA SER A 29 -14.52 0.36 -4.87
C SER A 29 -14.07 -0.94 -4.22
N SER A 30 -13.92 -2.01 -5.01
CA SER A 30 -13.43 -3.29 -4.51
C SER A 30 -11.99 -3.21 -4.00
N HIS A 31 -11.14 -2.38 -4.62
CA HIS A 31 -9.79 -2.09 -4.12
C HIS A 31 -9.84 -1.45 -2.73
N VAL A 32 -10.65 -0.41 -2.54
CA VAL A 32 -10.76 0.28 -1.24
C VAL A 32 -11.31 -0.66 -0.15
N LEU A 33 -12.30 -1.49 -0.47
CA LEU A 33 -12.82 -2.51 0.46
C LEU A 33 -11.75 -3.55 0.81
N ALA A 34 -10.96 -4.01 -0.16
CA ALA A 34 -9.85 -4.94 0.06
C ALA A 34 -8.73 -4.33 0.91
N VAL A 35 -8.41 -3.04 0.69
CA VAL A 35 -7.48 -2.27 1.54
C VAL A 35 -8.02 -2.20 2.96
N ALA A 36 -9.31 -1.89 3.16
CA ALA A 36 -9.92 -1.81 4.48
C ALA A 36 -9.88 -3.16 5.22
N LEU A 37 -10.18 -4.25 4.53
CA LEU A 37 -10.08 -5.61 5.08
C LEU A 37 -8.63 -5.95 5.45
N PHE A 38 -7.70 -5.76 4.50
CA PHE A 38 -6.30 -6.07 4.70
C PHE A 38 -5.70 -5.25 5.84
N PHE A 39 -5.79 -3.92 5.76
CA PHE A 39 -5.26 -3.02 6.78
C PHE A 39 -5.95 -3.22 8.13
N GLY A 40 -7.26 -3.46 8.16
CA GLY A 40 -7.99 -3.76 9.40
C GLY A 40 -7.39 -4.96 10.13
N THR A 41 -7.10 -6.06 9.41
CA THR A 41 -6.47 -7.24 10.02
C THR A 41 -5.03 -6.97 10.50
N VAL A 42 -4.23 -6.24 9.72
CA VAL A 42 -2.87 -5.86 10.11
C VAL A 42 -2.88 -4.94 11.32
N MET A 43 -3.76 -3.95 11.34
CA MET A 43 -3.93 -3.01 12.44
C MET A 43 -4.31 -3.74 13.74
N MET A 44 -5.24 -4.70 13.69
CA MET A 44 -5.60 -5.50 14.86
C MET A 44 -4.40 -6.27 15.42
N ASN A 45 -3.56 -6.83 14.55
CA ASN A 45 -2.34 -7.51 14.94
C ASN A 45 -1.31 -6.53 15.56
N ASP A 46 -1.09 -5.38 14.93
CA ASP A 46 -0.12 -4.38 15.39
C ASP A 46 -0.53 -3.73 16.71
N LEU A 47 -1.82 -3.45 16.91
CA LEU A 47 -2.36 -2.97 18.19
C LEU A 47 -2.19 -4.00 19.30
N ARG A 48 -2.28 -5.30 18.98
CA ARG A 48 -1.96 -6.38 19.92
C ARG A 48 -0.48 -6.43 20.24
N LEU A 49 0.39 -6.21 19.25
CA LEU A 49 1.85 -6.14 19.44
C LEU A 49 2.25 -4.94 20.31
N LEU A 50 1.58 -3.80 20.15
CA LEU A 50 1.76 -2.61 20.98
C LEU A 50 1.26 -2.79 22.42
N GLY A 51 0.44 -3.83 22.67
CA GLY A 51 -0.21 -4.05 23.95
C GLY A 51 -1.34 -3.04 24.20
N TRP A 52 -2.01 -2.52 23.17
CA TRP A 52 -3.16 -1.62 23.33
C TRP A 52 -4.49 -2.38 23.36
N THR A 53 -4.59 -3.49 22.64
CA THR A 53 -5.79 -4.34 22.59
C THR A 53 -5.45 -5.82 22.82
N MET A 54 -6.47 -6.64 23.09
CA MET A 54 -6.38 -8.11 23.14
C MET A 54 -5.26 -8.67 24.05
N ARG A 55 -4.89 -7.95 25.12
CA ARG A 55 -3.76 -8.29 26.03
C ARG A 55 -3.82 -9.68 26.67
N ARG A 56 -5.02 -10.28 26.75
CA ARG A 56 -5.27 -11.61 27.34
C ARG A 56 -5.15 -12.75 26.33
N VAL A 57 -5.11 -12.44 25.03
CA VAL A 57 -5.06 -13.44 23.94
C VAL A 57 -3.61 -13.54 23.45
N PRO A 58 -3.06 -14.76 23.27
CA PRO A 58 -1.74 -14.93 22.67
C PRO A 58 -1.66 -14.30 21.28
N VAL A 59 -0.52 -13.69 20.95
CA VAL A 59 -0.30 -13.06 19.64
C VAL A 59 -0.51 -14.05 18.51
N SER A 60 0.01 -15.28 18.65
CA SER A 60 -0.11 -16.37 17.67
C SER A 60 -1.55 -16.73 17.34
N GLU A 61 -2.45 -16.71 18.33
CA GLU A 61 -3.87 -16.99 18.14
C GLU A 61 -4.57 -15.86 17.37
N VAL A 62 -4.27 -14.60 17.70
CA VAL A 62 -4.78 -13.43 16.97
C VAL A 62 -4.29 -13.47 15.51
N THR A 63 -2.98 -13.62 15.30
CA THR A 63 -2.41 -13.70 13.95
C THR A 63 -2.99 -14.88 13.18
N GLY A 64 -3.10 -16.06 13.78
CA GLY A 64 -3.60 -17.26 13.12
C GLY A 64 -5.05 -17.13 12.63
N ARG A 65 -5.92 -16.47 13.41
CA ARG A 65 -7.32 -16.22 13.02
C ARG A 65 -7.45 -15.16 11.94
N LEU A 66 -6.58 -14.14 11.95
CA LEU A 66 -6.63 -13.04 11.00
C LEU A 66 -5.93 -13.35 9.67
N LEU A 67 -4.94 -14.23 9.68
CA LEU A 67 -4.09 -14.52 8.52
C LEU A 67 -4.84 -14.93 7.24
N PRO A 68 -5.89 -15.78 7.28
CA PRO A 68 -6.67 -16.09 6.07
C PRO A 68 -7.30 -14.85 5.45
N TRP A 69 -7.89 -13.99 6.29
CA TRP A 69 -8.51 -12.73 5.86
C TRP A 69 -7.48 -11.73 5.35
N THR A 70 -6.32 -11.64 6.02
CA THR A 70 -5.19 -10.84 5.55
C THR A 70 -4.73 -11.31 4.17
N ARG A 71 -4.63 -12.62 3.92
CA ARG A 71 -4.23 -13.16 2.61
C ARG A 71 -5.26 -12.87 1.51
N ILE A 72 -6.54 -13.05 1.81
CA ILE A 72 -7.63 -12.76 0.85
C ILE A 72 -7.64 -11.27 0.52
N GLY A 73 -7.64 -10.40 1.53
CA GLY A 73 -7.62 -8.95 1.35
C GLY A 73 -6.38 -8.49 0.59
N PHE A 74 -5.20 -9.04 0.89
CA PHE A 74 -3.96 -8.73 0.19
C PHE A 74 -4.03 -9.09 -1.29
N THR A 75 -4.47 -10.31 -1.62
CA THR A 75 -4.56 -10.78 -3.01
C THR A 75 -5.52 -9.90 -3.82
N ILE A 76 -6.71 -9.62 -3.29
CA ILE A 76 -7.69 -8.77 -3.97
C ILE A 76 -7.14 -7.35 -4.12
N MET A 77 -6.55 -6.79 -3.07
CA MET A 77 -5.94 -5.45 -3.09
C MET A 77 -4.85 -5.31 -4.15
N VAL A 78 -3.96 -6.31 -4.26
CA VAL A 78 -2.87 -6.28 -5.25
C VAL A 78 -3.43 -6.41 -6.67
N VAL A 79 -4.31 -7.38 -6.92
CA VAL A 79 -4.89 -7.60 -8.26
C VAL A 79 -5.66 -6.36 -8.73
N THR A 80 -6.55 -5.83 -7.88
CA THR A 80 -7.31 -4.62 -8.21
C THR A 80 -6.40 -3.40 -8.36
N GLY A 81 -5.36 -3.25 -7.53
CA GLY A 81 -4.39 -2.16 -7.65
C GLY A 81 -3.60 -2.20 -8.96
N LEU A 82 -3.24 -3.39 -9.43
CA LEU A 82 -2.60 -3.58 -10.74
C LEU A 82 -3.55 -3.25 -11.89
N LEU A 83 -4.84 -3.62 -11.78
CA LEU A 83 -5.86 -3.25 -12.78
C LEU A 83 -6.07 -1.74 -12.85
N ILE A 84 -6.10 -1.05 -11.70
CA ILE A 84 -6.19 0.42 -11.65
C ILE A 84 -4.95 1.03 -12.30
N PHE A 85 -3.75 0.57 -11.97
CA PHE A 85 -2.53 1.06 -12.61
C PHE A 85 -2.55 0.83 -14.13
N TYR A 86 -3.01 -0.34 -14.55
CA TYR A 86 -3.12 -0.73 -15.96
C TYR A 86 -4.08 0.16 -16.75
N SER A 87 -5.10 0.76 -16.12
CA SER A 87 -6.04 1.64 -16.83
C SER A 87 -5.42 2.95 -17.31
N ASN A 88 -4.39 3.46 -16.64
CA ASN A 88 -3.66 4.65 -17.07
C ASN A 88 -2.20 4.64 -16.56
N PRO A 89 -1.36 3.76 -17.12
CA PRO A 89 -0.04 3.46 -16.57
C PRO A 89 0.91 4.67 -16.61
N VAL A 90 0.80 5.53 -17.64
CA VAL A 90 1.62 6.74 -17.78
C VAL A 90 1.28 7.75 -16.69
N ARG A 91 -0.01 8.05 -16.49
CA ARG A 91 -0.45 9.01 -15.46
C ARG A 91 -0.05 8.54 -14.05
N TYR A 92 -0.28 7.27 -13.73
CA TYR A 92 0.11 6.75 -12.41
C TYR A 92 1.63 6.71 -12.24
N TYR A 93 2.40 6.43 -13.30
CA TYR A 93 3.85 6.40 -13.22
C TYR A 93 4.46 7.77 -12.92
N HIS A 94 3.92 8.86 -13.48
CA HIS A 94 4.41 10.22 -13.20
C HIS A 94 3.83 10.84 -11.92
N ASN A 95 2.80 10.22 -11.33
CA ASN A 95 2.22 10.71 -10.10
C ASN A 95 3.14 10.48 -8.89
N ILE A 96 3.57 11.57 -8.24
CA ILE A 96 4.46 11.53 -7.07
C ILE A 96 3.89 10.69 -5.93
N PHE A 97 2.60 10.82 -5.65
CA PHE A 97 1.95 10.09 -4.57
C PHE A 97 1.87 8.59 -4.86
N PHE A 98 1.71 8.20 -6.12
CA PHE A 98 1.79 6.79 -6.51
C PHE A 98 3.20 6.23 -6.27
N ARG A 99 4.24 6.94 -6.68
CA ARG A 99 5.64 6.53 -6.42
C ARG A 99 5.94 6.42 -4.93
N LEU A 100 5.53 7.42 -4.15
CA LEU A 100 5.65 7.40 -2.70
C LEU A 100 4.92 6.20 -2.09
N LYS A 101 3.69 5.93 -2.53
CA LYS A 101 2.89 4.78 -2.10
C LYS A 101 3.64 3.47 -2.36
N VAL A 102 4.24 3.29 -3.54
CA VAL A 102 5.00 2.09 -3.88
C VAL A 102 6.24 1.94 -3.01
N ILE A 103 7.00 3.01 -2.78
CA ILE A 103 8.18 2.98 -1.88
C ILE A 103 7.76 2.60 -0.46
N LEU A 104 6.72 3.25 0.08
CA LEU A 104 6.19 2.95 1.40
C LEU A 104 5.69 1.50 1.51
N PHE A 105 5.04 0.98 0.46
CA PHE A 105 4.57 -0.39 0.40
C PHE A 105 5.75 -1.39 0.45
N VAL A 106 6.83 -1.13 -0.27
CA VAL A 106 8.07 -1.93 -0.18
C VAL A 106 8.67 -1.88 1.22
N VAL A 107 8.75 -0.69 1.83
CA VAL A 107 9.23 -0.52 3.21
C VAL A 107 8.37 -1.28 4.21
N ALA A 108 7.04 -1.23 4.07
CA ALA A 108 6.11 -1.99 4.91
C ALA A 108 6.30 -3.51 4.75
N GLY A 109 6.50 -3.98 3.50
CA GLY A 109 6.82 -5.38 3.21
C GLY A 109 8.14 -5.83 3.82
N LEU A 110 9.18 -5.00 3.75
CA LEU A 110 10.47 -5.26 4.39
C LEU A 110 10.33 -5.31 5.92
N ASN A 111 9.59 -4.38 6.52
CA ASN A 111 9.32 -4.40 7.96
C ASN A 111 8.60 -5.71 8.38
N ALA A 112 7.58 -6.12 7.63
CA ALA A 112 6.85 -7.36 7.88
C ALA A 112 7.75 -8.61 7.72
N PHE A 113 8.63 -8.63 6.71
CA PHE A 113 9.58 -9.71 6.48
C PHE A 113 10.61 -9.81 7.61
N LEU A 114 11.21 -8.69 8.02
CA LEU A 114 12.16 -8.64 9.13
C LEU A 114 11.50 -9.06 10.45
N PHE A 115 10.25 -8.64 10.67
CA PHE A 115 9.46 -9.07 11.81
C PHE A 115 9.24 -10.59 11.80
N HIS A 116 8.79 -11.17 10.68
CA HIS A 116 8.57 -12.63 10.56
C HIS A 116 9.86 -13.44 10.70
N ARG A 117 10.97 -12.98 10.11
CA ARG A 117 12.24 -13.71 10.14
C ARG A 117 12.94 -13.64 11.50
N GLY A 118 12.87 -12.50 12.20
CA GLY A 118 13.66 -12.24 13.41
C GLY A 118 12.88 -12.20 14.72
N ILE A 119 11.69 -11.61 14.73
CA ILE A 119 10.91 -11.35 15.95
C ILE A 119 9.87 -12.44 16.16
N HIS A 120 9.15 -12.86 15.12
CA HIS A 120 8.09 -13.87 15.21
C HIS A 120 8.59 -15.21 15.80
N ARG A 121 9.83 -15.62 15.51
CA ARG A 121 10.45 -16.82 16.13
C ARG A 121 10.56 -16.74 17.65
N ARG A 122 10.76 -15.54 18.20
CA ARG A 122 10.85 -15.28 19.65
C ARG A 122 9.53 -14.80 20.26
N VAL A 123 8.56 -14.42 19.43
CA VAL A 123 7.21 -14.04 19.90
C VAL A 123 6.56 -15.20 20.65
N MET A 124 6.82 -16.46 20.29
CA MET A 124 6.33 -17.63 21.03
C MET A 124 6.80 -17.66 22.49
N GLU A 125 7.98 -17.10 22.81
CA GLU A 125 8.49 -17.01 24.19
C GLU A 125 7.77 -15.94 25.02
N TRP A 126 7.17 -14.95 24.34
CA TRP A 126 6.59 -13.74 24.96
C TRP A 126 5.09 -13.58 24.68
N GLU A 127 4.46 -14.54 24.01
CA GLU A 127 3.10 -14.41 23.47
C GLU A 127 2.04 -14.27 24.57
N ARG A 128 2.32 -14.79 25.77
CA ARG A 128 1.46 -14.70 26.95
C ARG A 128 1.70 -13.44 27.76
N LEU A 129 2.75 -12.66 27.45
CA LEU A 129 3.00 -11.41 28.14
C LEU A 129 1.93 -10.37 27.74
N PRO A 130 1.39 -9.64 28.73
CA PRO A 130 0.44 -8.57 28.45
C PRO A 130 1.09 -7.41 27.66
N VAL A 131 2.42 -7.24 27.79
CA VAL A 131 3.21 -6.25 27.05
C VAL A 131 4.45 -6.92 26.46
N LEU A 132 4.64 -6.78 25.15
CA LEU A 132 5.76 -7.35 24.40
C LEU A 132 7.02 -6.46 24.49
N PRO A 133 8.22 -7.01 24.24
CA PRO A 133 9.47 -6.25 24.26
C PRO A 133 9.46 -5.08 23.26
N GLY A 134 10.22 -4.02 23.58
CA GLY A 134 10.20 -2.75 22.84
C GLY A 134 10.43 -2.89 21.33
N ARG A 135 11.23 -3.86 20.88
CA ARG A 135 11.46 -4.15 19.46
C ARG A 135 10.19 -4.61 18.72
N ALA A 136 9.37 -5.47 19.35
CA ALA A 136 8.12 -5.92 18.75
C ALA A 136 7.08 -4.79 18.69
N ARG A 137 7.05 -3.94 19.73
CA ARG A 137 6.22 -2.73 19.76
C ARG A 137 6.63 -1.73 18.68
N ALA A 138 7.92 -1.49 18.51
CA ALA A 138 8.45 -0.60 17.48
C ALA A 138 8.06 -1.10 16.08
N ALA A 139 8.18 -2.41 15.81
CA ALA A 139 7.76 -2.99 14.53
C ALA A 139 6.26 -2.76 14.23
N GLY A 140 5.39 -2.91 15.24
CA GLY A 140 3.97 -2.62 15.12
C GLY A 140 3.67 -1.12 14.90
N ALA A 141 4.35 -0.23 15.61
CA ALA A 141 4.22 1.22 15.41
C ALA A 141 4.66 1.67 14.01
N ILE A 142 5.80 1.16 13.54
CA ILE A 142 6.33 1.45 12.19
C ILE A 142 5.36 0.92 11.13
N SER A 143 4.82 -0.28 11.31
CA SER A 143 3.83 -0.86 10.41
C SER A 143 2.57 0.02 10.32
N LEU A 144 1.98 0.41 11.45
CA LEU A 144 0.80 1.28 11.49
C LEU A 144 1.06 2.63 10.81
N ALA A 145 2.20 3.26 11.10
CA ALA A 145 2.57 4.53 10.49
C ALA A 145 2.76 4.39 8.97
N ALA A 146 3.46 3.35 8.52
CA ALA A 146 3.66 3.09 7.09
C ALA A 146 2.32 2.88 6.37
N TRP A 147 1.42 2.06 6.91
CA TRP A 147 0.11 1.82 6.30
C TRP A 147 -0.79 3.06 6.30
N ALA A 148 -0.77 3.86 7.37
CA ALA A 148 -1.50 5.13 7.39
C ALA A 148 -1.00 6.07 6.27
N LEU A 149 0.31 6.19 6.10
CA LEU A 149 0.91 6.99 5.02
C LEU A 149 0.59 6.41 3.63
N ILE A 150 0.57 5.09 3.45
CA ILE A 150 0.17 4.43 2.20
C ILE A 150 -1.29 4.76 1.84
N ILE A 151 -2.20 4.74 2.81
CA ILE A 151 -3.62 5.06 2.60
C ILE A 151 -3.80 6.53 2.24
N VAL A 152 -3.14 7.43 2.98
CA VAL A 152 -3.16 8.87 2.68
C VAL A 152 -2.58 9.14 1.30
N ALA A 153 -1.40 8.61 0.98
CA ALA A 153 -0.80 8.73 -0.35
C ALA A 153 -1.74 8.17 -1.43
N GLY A 154 -2.39 7.03 -1.18
CA GLY A 154 -3.38 6.43 -2.07
C GLY A 154 -4.55 7.38 -2.38
N ARG A 155 -5.11 8.05 -1.38
CA ARG A 155 -6.17 9.04 -1.59
C ARG A 155 -5.65 10.28 -2.31
N LEU A 156 -4.40 10.67 -2.04
CA LEU A 156 -3.81 11.86 -2.64
C LEU A 156 -3.54 11.73 -4.15
N ILE A 157 -3.47 10.50 -4.69
CA ILE A 157 -3.33 10.24 -6.13
C ILE A 157 -4.47 10.87 -6.95
N ALA A 158 -5.67 11.00 -6.38
CA ALA A 158 -6.81 11.60 -7.06
C ALA A 158 -6.68 13.13 -7.26
N TYR A 159 -5.73 13.78 -6.58
CA TYR A 159 -5.49 15.22 -6.69
C TYR A 159 -4.30 15.50 -7.61
N ASN A 160 -4.53 16.35 -8.59
CA ASN A 160 -3.56 16.75 -9.61
C ASN A 160 -2.64 17.89 -9.11
N TRP A 161 -2.13 17.83 -7.87
CA TRP A 161 -1.32 18.94 -7.34
C TRP A 161 0.09 19.02 -7.94
N PHE A 162 0.60 17.89 -8.43
CA PHE A 162 1.99 17.72 -8.89
C PHE A 162 2.06 17.01 -10.24
N ASP A 163 1.14 17.34 -11.15
CA ASP A 163 1.15 16.79 -12.50
C ASP A 163 2.16 17.52 -13.39
N CYS A 164 2.78 16.77 -14.31
CA CYS A 164 3.76 17.29 -15.26
C CYS A 164 3.18 18.34 -16.22
N ASP A 165 1.86 18.36 -16.38
CA ASP A 165 1.16 19.27 -17.29
C ASP A 165 0.97 20.68 -16.68
N ILE A 166 1.34 20.88 -15.41
CA ILE A 166 1.17 22.15 -14.70
C ILE A 166 2.40 23.03 -14.92
N PRO A 167 2.27 24.18 -15.61
CA PRO A 167 3.39 25.07 -15.86
C PRO A 167 3.89 25.72 -14.55
N GLY A 168 5.22 25.84 -14.41
CA GLY A 168 5.84 26.56 -13.28
C GLY A 168 6.08 25.74 -12.00
N GLN A 169 5.98 24.41 -12.06
CA GLN A 169 6.32 23.54 -10.93
C GLN A 169 7.83 23.65 -10.55
N PRO A 170 8.17 23.59 -9.24
CA PRO A 170 9.56 23.59 -8.80
C PRO A 170 10.37 22.43 -9.40
N GLY A 171 11.65 22.65 -9.70
CA GLY A 171 12.50 21.63 -10.34
C GLY A 171 12.61 20.30 -9.57
N TRP A 172 12.53 20.33 -8.24
CA TRP A 172 12.51 19.11 -7.42
C TRP A 172 11.22 18.30 -7.58
N VAL A 173 10.08 18.95 -7.84
CA VAL A 173 8.79 18.30 -8.12
C VAL A 173 8.87 17.57 -9.45
N ASN A 174 9.38 18.25 -10.49
CA ASN A 174 9.56 17.65 -11.82
C ASN A 174 10.52 16.46 -11.78
N TRP A 175 11.60 16.55 -11.01
CA TRP A 175 12.52 15.44 -10.79
C TRP A 175 11.84 14.27 -10.05
N ALA A 176 11.09 14.54 -8.98
CA ALA A 176 10.40 13.50 -8.20
C ALA A 176 9.28 12.81 -8.98
N ALA A 177 8.53 13.58 -9.80
CA ALA A 177 7.52 13.09 -10.74
C ALA A 177 8.15 12.44 -11.99
N GLY A 178 9.45 12.62 -12.22
CA GLY A 178 10.15 12.16 -13.41
C GLY A 178 9.52 12.72 -14.68
N CYS A 179 9.11 13.98 -14.66
CA CYS A 179 8.57 14.65 -15.84
C CYS A 179 9.67 14.82 -16.90
N PRO A 180 9.36 14.68 -18.19
CA PRO A 180 10.31 15.02 -19.24
C PRO A 180 10.69 16.50 -19.09
N VAL A 181 11.99 16.77 -19.04
CA VAL A 181 12.49 18.14 -19.03
C VAL A 181 12.18 18.71 -20.42
N ALA A 182 11.53 19.87 -20.50
CA ALA A 182 11.30 20.53 -21.78
C ALA A 182 12.66 20.88 -22.41
N GLY A 183 13.22 19.99 -23.24
CA GLY A 183 14.55 20.20 -23.82
C GLY A 183 15.33 19.03 -24.41
N ASP A 184 14.76 17.83 -24.62
CA ASP A 184 15.39 16.75 -25.40
C ASP A 184 14.44 16.15 -26.46
#